data_AF-J9GN17-F1
#
_entry.id   AF-J9GN17-F1
#
_cell.length_a   1.000
_cell.length_b   1.000
_cell.length_c   1.000
_cell.angle_alpha   90.00
_cell.angle_beta   90.00
_cell.angle_gamma   90.00
#
_symmetry.space_group_name_H-M   'P 1'
#
loop_
_entity.id
_entity.type
_entity.pdbx_description
1 polymer ?
#
loop_
_entity_poly.entity_id
_entity_poly.type
_entity_poly.pdbx_seq_one_letter_code
_entity_poly.pdbx_strand_id
1 'polypeptide(L)'
;MADGSFVEGKMVALLRKLGVDYVLDTSFAADMTIVEEASELVERITKGTLPLPQFTSCCPAWVKFAEIYYPEMLPHISTAKSPIGMQGPTVKTYFAKKMGIDPQKIVNVALTPCTAKKFEIRREEMCDSGKYWGIEGLRDMDHVITTREVAMLARDAGIDFAALEDSAFDKFMGEASGAAKIFGNTGGVMEAAIRSAYAYLTNEPVPLDLLQLEPVRGLDGIKEATVKIKDMEIKVAVVYGTANARRLIERIKAGKADYHFVEVMTCPGGCIGGGGQPKDREYKGDALRAKRIAGLYKNDAELPVRLSHENHELVAMYKEFYGKPLSELAEAMLHTNYHDCSELLGGSAAAEAPQAEAADKAATKKYRCKVCGYIYEGDELPADFVCPWCGKGAEFFEEI
;
A
#
# COMPACT_ATOMS: atom_id res chain seq x y z
N MET A 1 -23.54 -9.39 -6.03
CA MET A 1 -22.40 -10.24 -5.60
C MET A 1 -22.21 -10.06 -4.10
N ALA A 2 -21.69 -11.06 -3.40
CA ALA A 2 -21.50 -10.98 -1.95
C ALA A 2 -20.31 -10.08 -1.57
N ASP A 3 -20.38 -9.44 -0.40
CA ASP A 3 -19.26 -8.68 0.16
C ASP A 3 -18.01 -9.56 0.28
N GLY A 4 -16.86 -9.04 -0.18
CA GLY A 4 -15.58 -9.78 -0.13
C GLY A 4 -15.38 -10.79 -1.25
N SER A 5 -16.29 -10.88 -2.23
CA SER A 5 -16.09 -11.72 -3.42
C SER A 5 -14.85 -11.28 -4.21
N PHE A 6 -14.00 -12.23 -4.57
CA PHE A 6 -12.85 -12.00 -5.46
C PHE A 6 -13.32 -12.16 -6.92
N VAL A 7 -13.34 -11.05 -7.68
CA VAL A 7 -13.99 -10.96 -9.00
C VAL A 7 -13.05 -10.41 -10.08
N GLU A 8 -11.78 -10.79 -9.98
CA GLU A 8 -10.69 -10.31 -10.85
C GLU A 8 -10.99 -10.55 -12.34
N GLY A 9 -11.40 -11.77 -12.71
CA GLY A 9 -11.69 -12.10 -14.11
C GLY A 9 -12.77 -11.21 -14.74
N LYS A 10 -13.87 -10.97 -14.02
CA LYS A 10 -14.92 -10.02 -14.44
C LYS A 10 -14.41 -8.57 -14.53
N MET A 11 -13.50 -8.16 -13.65
CA MET A 11 -12.89 -6.81 -13.73
C MET A 11 -12.05 -6.65 -14.99
N VAL A 12 -11.27 -7.67 -15.36
CA VAL A 12 -10.52 -7.67 -16.62
C VAL A 12 -11.46 -7.60 -17.82
N ALA A 13 -12.52 -8.43 -17.82
CA ALA A 13 -13.53 -8.43 -18.87
C ALA A 13 -14.24 -7.07 -19.00
N LEU A 14 -14.52 -6.41 -17.87
CA LEU A 14 -15.11 -5.07 -17.86
C LEU A 14 -14.20 -4.06 -18.56
N LEU A 15 -12.90 -4.04 -18.23
CA LEU A 15 -11.96 -3.09 -18.83
C LEU A 15 -11.83 -3.30 -20.34
N ARG A 16 -11.78 -4.55 -20.81
CA ARG A 16 -11.79 -4.86 -22.24
C ARG A 16 -13.07 -4.38 -22.92
N LYS A 17 -14.23 -4.59 -22.28
CA LYS A 17 -15.52 -4.13 -22.82
C LYS A 17 -15.66 -2.60 -22.85
N LEU A 18 -14.94 -1.89 -21.97
CA LEU A 18 -14.82 -0.43 -21.99
C LEU A 18 -13.83 0.07 -23.06
N GLY A 19 -13.16 -0.82 -23.81
CA GLY A 19 -12.28 -0.49 -24.92
C GLY A 19 -10.80 -0.37 -24.56
N VAL A 20 -10.36 -0.91 -23.42
CA VAL A 20 -8.93 -0.95 -23.06
C VAL A 20 -8.19 -1.98 -23.93
N ASP A 21 -7.09 -1.57 -24.55
CA ASP A 21 -6.28 -2.43 -25.42
C ASP A 21 -5.50 -3.51 -24.64
N TYR A 22 -4.89 -3.12 -23.52
CA TYR A 22 -4.10 -4.01 -22.65
C TYR A 22 -4.50 -3.85 -21.18
N VAL A 23 -4.76 -4.96 -20.51
CA VAL A 23 -5.10 -5.03 -19.10
C VAL A 23 -4.00 -5.78 -18.36
N LEU A 24 -3.23 -5.06 -17.54
CA LEU A 24 -2.14 -5.57 -16.71
C LEU A 24 -2.56 -5.56 -15.23
N ASP A 25 -1.87 -6.32 -14.38
CA ASP A 25 -2.17 -6.41 -12.95
C ASP A 25 -1.20 -5.54 -12.13
N THR A 26 -1.72 -4.61 -11.32
CA THR A 26 -0.88 -3.85 -10.37
C THR A 26 -0.28 -4.75 -9.29
N SER A 27 -0.84 -5.94 -9.04
CA SER A 27 -0.28 -6.93 -8.13
C SER A 27 1.10 -7.43 -8.62
N PHE A 28 1.34 -7.53 -9.94
CA PHE A 28 2.68 -7.76 -10.48
C PHE A 28 3.68 -6.71 -9.97
N ALA A 29 3.28 -5.44 -9.99
CA ALA A 29 4.13 -4.35 -9.52
C ALA A 29 4.19 -4.26 -7.98
N ALA A 30 3.23 -4.84 -7.26
CA ALA A 30 3.36 -5.06 -5.83
C ALA A 30 4.47 -6.07 -5.54
N ASP A 31 4.60 -7.14 -6.34
CA ASP A 31 5.76 -8.03 -6.24
C ASP A 31 7.08 -7.30 -6.53
N MET A 32 7.11 -6.40 -7.53
CA MET A 32 8.27 -5.51 -7.76
C MET A 32 8.61 -4.70 -6.51
N THR A 33 7.59 -4.09 -5.89
CA THR A 33 7.79 -3.28 -4.68
C THR A 33 8.38 -4.12 -3.56
N ILE A 34 7.88 -5.34 -3.36
CA ILE A 34 8.38 -6.23 -2.31
C ILE A 34 9.83 -6.65 -2.56
N VAL A 35 10.23 -6.99 -3.79
CA VAL A 35 11.61 -7.41 -4.02
C VAL A 35 12.61 -6.27 -3.83
N GLU A 36 12.26 -5.03 -4.18
CA GLU A 36 13.10 -3.86 -3.89
C GLU A 36 13.09 -3.50 -2.41
N GLU A 37 11.92 -3.36 -1.79
CA GLU A 37 11.75 -2.90 -0.42
C GLU A 37 12.31 -3.90 0.60
N ALA A 38 12.15 -5.21 0.35
CA ALA A 38 12.77 -6.25 1.17
C ALA A 38 14.29 -6.31 0.98
N SER A 39 14.80 -6.07 -0.23
CA SER A 39 16.25 -5.97 -0.46
C SER A 39 16.84 -4.77 0.26
N GLU A 40 16.18 -3.61 0.18
CA GLU A 40 16.56 -2.40 0.90
C GLU A 40 16.57 -2.64 2.42
N LEU A 41 15.52 -3.28 2.96
CA LEU A 41 15.44 -3.63 4.39
C LEU A 41 16.61 -4.54 4.81
N VAL A 42 16.90 -5.57 4.02
CA VAL A 42 18.01 -6.49 4.28
C VAL A 42 19.35 -5.76 4.26
N GLU A 43 19.59 -4.85 3.32
CA GLU A 43 20.82 -4.05 3.29
C GLU A 43 20.91 -3.09 4.48
N ARG A 44 19.81 -2.46 4.89
CA ARG A 44 19.79 -1.60 6.09
C ARG A 44 20.16 -2.38 7.34
N ILE A 45 19.56 -3.56 7.52
CA ILE A 45 19.81 -4.43 8.70
C ILE A 45 21.25 -4.98 8.69
N THR A 46 21.73 -5.47 7.54
CA THR A 46 22.99 -6.24 7.50
C THR A 46 24.22 -5.39 7.19
N LYS A 47 24.07 -4.25 6.51
CA LYS A 47 25.18 -3.39 6.06
C LYS A 47 25.09 -1.98 6.61
N GLY A 48 23.97 -1.56 7.19
CA GLY A 48 23.78 -0.20 7.71
C GLY A 48 23.78 0.88 6.62
N THR A 49 23.24 0.58 5.43
CA THR A 49 23.23 1.51 4.29
C THR A 49 22.39 2.76 4.52
N LEU A 50 21.28 2.64 5.26
CA LEU A 50 20.33 3.70 5.60
C LEU A 50 19.76 3.45 7.01
N PRO A 51 19.19 4.48 7.67
CA PRO A 51 18.76 4.35 9.07
C PRO A 51 17.54 3.44 9.25
N LEU A 52 17.44 2.87 10.45
CA LEU A 52 16.30 2.08 10.95
C LEU A 52 15.48 2.90 11.97
N PRO A 53 14.15 2.70 12.07
CA PRO A 53 13.34 1.77 11.29
C PRO A 53 13.25 2.18 9.82
N GLN A 54 13.06 1.22 8.92
CA GLN A 54 12.58 1.49 7.57
C GLN A 54 11.05 1.62 7.60
N PHE A 55 10.51 2.76 7.17
CA PHE A 55 9.07 2.92 6.94
C PHE A 55 8.72 2.53 5.50
N THR A 56 7.57 1.89 5.30
CA THR A 56 7.06 1.67 3.94
C THR A 56 6.71 3.00 3.25
N SER A 57 6.72 2.99 1.92
CA SER A 57 6.51 4.19 1.07
C SER A 57 5.24 4.14 0.21
N CYS A 58 4.60 2.98 0.09
CA CYS A 58 3.59 2.73 -0.93
C CYS A 58 2.28 3.55 -0.78
N CYS A 59 2.02 4.11 0.41
CA CYS A 59 0.86 4.94 0.70
C CYS A 59 1.21 6.44 0.52
N PRO A 60 0.75 7.11 -0.55
CA PRO A 60 1.15 8.50 -0.82
C PRO A 60 0.61 9.50 0.20
N ALA A 61 -0.51 9.18 0.88
CA ALA A 61 -1.02 10.01 1.94
C ALA A 61 -0.14 9.95 3.21
N TRP A 62 0.51 8.81 3.46
CA TRP A 62 1.52 8.69 4.50
C TRP A 62 2.78 9.48 4.12
N VAL A 63 3.29 9.31 2.90
CA VAL A 63 4.45 10.07 2.41
C VAL A 63 4.20 11.57 2.55
N LYS A 64 3.06 12.07 2.07
CA LYS A 64 2.74 13.51 2.17
C LYS A 64 2.61 13.98 3.62
N PHE A 65 2.08 13.13 4.50
CA PHE A 65 2.01 13.42 5.92
C PHE A 65 3.42 13.52 6.54
N ALA A 66 4.32 12.59 6.21
CA ALA A 66 5.71 12.64 6.68
C ALA A 66 6.45 13.87 6.13
N GLU A 67 6.33 14.18 4.84
CA GLU A 67 6.95 15.37 4.23
C GLU A 67 6.55 16.67 4.94
N ILE A 68 5.30 16.78 5.42
CA ILE A 68 4.79 18.00 6.08
C ILE A 68 5.12 18.02 7.57
N TYR A 69 4.88 16.92 8.28
CA TYR A 69 4.85 16.90 9.75
C TYR A 69 6.05 16.21 10.39
N TYR A 70 6.82 15.42 9.63
CA TYR A 70 7.97 14.65 10.12
C TYR A 70 9.10 14.60 9.08
N PRO A 71 9.58 15.75 8.57
CA PRO A 71 10.65 15.77 7.58
C PRO A 71 11.92 15.05 8.07
N GLU A 72 12.16 15.01 9.37
CA GLU A 72 13.26 14.26 9.99
C GLU A 72 13.14 12.74 9.84
N MET A 73 11.94 12.22 9.56
CA MET A 73 11.70 10.80 9.30
C MET A 73 11.87 10.44 7.82
N LEU A 74 12.05 11.40 6.90
CA LEU A 74 12.18 11.09 5.46
C LEU A 74 13.35 10.15 5.13
N PRO A 75 14.54 10.24 5.76
CA PRO A 75 15.63 9.28 5.53
C PRO A 75 15.27 7.83 5.95
N HIS A 76 14.26 7.66 6.79
CA HIS A 76 13.78 6.36 7.23
C HIS A 76 12.76 5.75 6.27
N ILE A 77 12.15 6.52 5.37
CA ILE A 77 11.19 5.99 4.40
C ILE A 77 11.95 5.19 3.32
N SER A 78 11.42 4.03 2.97
CA SER A 78 11.84 3.19 1.84
C SER A 78 11.95 4.01 0.57
N THR A 79 13.02 3.83 -0.18
CA THR A 79 13.22 4.53 -1.46
C THR A 79 12.47 3.84 -2.59
N ALA A 80 12.07 2.57 -2.42
CA ALA A 80 11.22 1.87 -3.37
C ALA A 80 9.93 2.66 -3.65
N LYS A 81 9.57 2.84 -4.92
CA LYS A 81 8.30 3.46 -5.31
C LYS A 81 7.12 2.56 -4.93
N SER A 82 5.92 3.14 -4.92
CA SER A 82 4.70 2.33 -4.79
C SER A 82 4.49 1.41 -6.00
N PRO A 83 3.59 0.42 -5.92
CA PRO A 83 3.30 -0.47 -7.05
C PRO A 83 2.96 0.27 -8.35
N ILE A 84 2.12 1.30 -8.31
CA ILE A 84 1.81 2.06 -9.52
C ILE A 84 2.96 2.98 -9.97
N GLY A 85 3.80 3.41 -9.02
CA GLY A 85 5.01 4.20 -9.29
C GLY A 85 6.11 3.37 -9.94
N MET A 86 6.17 2.06 -9.66
CA MET A 86 7.03 1.11 -10.36
C MET A 86 6.43 0.62 -11.68
N GLN A 87 5.13 0.36 -11.70
CA GLN A 87 4.43 -0.11 -12.91
C GLN A 87 4.46 0.94 -14.02
N GLY A 88 4.25 2.21 -13.68
CA GLY A 88 4.26 3.34 -14.63
C GLY A 88 5.47 3.34 -15.58
N PRO A 89 6.68 3.54 -15.07
CA PRO A 89 7.88 3.54 -15.90
C PRO A 89 8.10 2.20 -16.59
N THR A 90 7.80 1.08 -15.94
CA THR A 90 7.99 -0.27 -16.50
C THR A 90 7.09 -0.53 -17.70
N VAL A 91 5.83 -0.08 -17.65
CA VAL A 91 4.90 -0.16 -18.79
C VAL A 91 5.44 0.64 -19.98
N LYS A 92 5.92 1.85 -19.74
CA LYS A 92 6.45 2.73 -20.81
C LYS A 92 7.89 2.42 -21.21
N THR A 93 8.53 1.41 -20.64
CA THR A 93 9.90 1.01 -21.01
C THR A 93 9.95 -0.48 -21.39
N TYR A 94 9.97 -1.38 -20.40
CA TYR A 94 10.02 -2.82 -20.60
C TYR A 94 8.85 -3.35 -21.44
N PHE A 95 7.61 -3.07 -21.03
CA PHE A 95 6.43 -3.57 -21.76
C PHE A 95 6.34 -2.95 -23.16
N ALA A 96 6.55 -1.64 -23.29
CA ALA A 96 6.62 -0.94 -24.58
C ALA A 96 7.61 -1.61 -25.54
N LYS A 97 8.82 -1.94 -25.06
CA LYS A 97 9.84 -2.67 -25.84
C LYS A 97 9.38 -4.07 -26.22
N LYS A 98 8.80 -4.83 -25.28
CA LYS A 98 8.31 -6.20 -25.52
C LYS A 98 7.19 -6.24 -26.56
N MET A 99 6.33 -5.23 -26.56
CA MET A 99 5.19 -5.13 -27.45
C MET A 99 5.49 -4.39 -28.76
N GLY A 100 6.66 -3.76 -28.89
CA GLY A 100 7.00 -2.94 -30.05
C GLY A 100 6.15 -1.67 -30.17
N ILE A 101 5.74 -1.09 -29.04
CA ILE A 101 4.88 0.10 -28.98
C ILE A 101 5.75 1.33 -28.68
N ASP A 102 5.53 2.42 -29.43
CA ASP A 102 6.11 3.73 -29.12
C ASP A 102 5.58 4.21 -27.77
N PRO A 103 6.44 4.48 -26.76
CA PRO A 103 5.99 4.86 -25.42
C PRO A 103 5.16 6.15 -25.39
N GLN A 104 5.31 7.05 -26.37
CA GLN A 104 4.48 8.27 -26.47
C GLN A 104 3.04 7.98 -26.89
N LYS A 105 2.78 6.79 -27.44
CA LYS A 105 1.43 6.34 -27.83
C LYS A 105 0.73 5.57 -26.71
N ILE A 106 1.43 5.28 -25.61
CA ILE A 106 0.86 4.58 -24.46
C ILE A 106 0.18 5.59 -23.54
N VAL A 107 -1.14 5.45 -23.41
CA VAL A 107 -1.90 6.09 -22.34
C VAL A 107 -2.05 5.08 -21.20
N ASN A 108 -1.30 5.29 -20.12
CA ASN A 108 -1.24 4.42 -18.97
C ASN A 108 -2.22 4.89 -17.87
N VAL A 109 -3.16 4.03 -17.51
CA VAL A 109 -4.25 4.33 -16.58
C VAL A 109 -4.26 3.33 -15.43
N ALA A 110 -4.05 3.78 -14.20
CA ALA A 110 -4.14 2.93 -13.02
C ALA A 110 -5.57 2.94 -12.43
N LEU A 111 -6.18 1.76 -12.30
CA LEU A 111 -7.41 1.55 -11.54
C LEU A 111 -7.06 1.30 -10.08
N THR A 112 -7.45 2.20 -9.17
CA THR A 112 -7.05 2.10 -7.75
C THR A 112 -8.22 2.32 -6.79
N PRO A 113 -8.15 1.78 -5.56
CA PRO A 113 -9.14 2.08 -4.53
C PRO A 113 -8.92 3.45 -3.85
N CYS A 114 -7.98 4.28 -4.34
CA CYS A 114 -7.43 5.41 -3.60
C CYS A 114 -7.49 6.71 -4.40
N THR A 115 -7.93 7.79 -3.74
CA THR A 115 -7.91 9.14 -4.31
C THR A 115 -6.50 9.76 -4.27
N ALA A 116 -5.70 9.45 -3.25
CA ALA A 116 -4.34 10.00 -3.11
C ALA A 116 -3.37 9.50 -4.20
N LYS A 117 -3.65 8.37 -4.85
CA LYS A 117 -2.90 7.91 -6.02
C LYS A 117 -2.99 8.90 -7.20
N LYS A 118 -4.09 9.66 -7.33
CA LYS A 118 -4.19 10.76 -8.31
C LYS A 118 -3.16 11.87 -8.03
N PHE A 119 -2.83 12.14 -6.77
CA PHE A 119 -1.77 13.09 -6.41
C PHE A 119 -0.39 12.50 -6.67
N GLU A 120 -0.16 11.24 -6.28
CA GLU A 120 1.14 10.58 -6.44
C GLU A 120 1.67 10.65 -7.88
N ILE A 121 0.84 10.29 -8.87
CA ILE A 121 1.24 10.28 -10.28
C ILE A 121 1.52 11.68 -10.84
N ARG A 122 1.20 12.74 -10.09
CA ARG A 122 1.43 14.13 -10.48
C ARG A 122 2.66 14.73 -9.83
N ARG A 123 3.34 14.00 -8.93
CA ARG A 123 4.61 14.43 -8.34
C ARG A 123 5.66 14.60 -9.42
N GLU A 124 6.47 15.64 -9.35
CA GLU A 124 7.35 16.06 -10.45
C GLU A 124 8.31 14.93 -10.86
N GLU A 125 8.83 14.21 -9.88
CA GLU A 125 9.76 13.10 -10.05
C GLU A 125 9.19 11.87 -10.77
N MET A 126 7.86 11.73 -10.91
CA MET A 126 7.20 10.57 -11.57
C MET A 126 7.22 10.67 -13.10
N CYS A 127 8.43 10.67 -13.66
CA CYS A 127 8.72 10.81 -15.10
C CYS A 127 9.97 10.02 -15.54
N ASP A 128 10.30 8.92 -14.86
CA ASP A 128 11.56 8.20 -15.12
C ASP A 128 11.57 7.47 -16.47
N SER A 129 10.41 7.09 -17.01
CA SER A 129 10.29 6.66 -18.41
C SER A 129 10.68 7.76 -19.40
N GLY A 130 10.32 9.02 -19.13
CA GLY A 130 10.75 10.16 -19.93
C GLY A 130 12.26 10.35 -19.89
N LYS A 131 12.86 10.27 -18.69
CA LYS A 131 14.32 10.32 -18.52
C LYS A 131 15.01 9.17 -19.24
N TYR A 132 14.48 7.95 -19.12
CA TYR A 132 15.01 6.75 -19.77
C TYR A 132 15.09 6.88 -21.29
N TRP A 133 14.05 7.45 -21.91
CA TRP A 133 13.99 7.62 -23.36
C TRP A 133 14.55 8.95 -23.87
N GLY A 134 14.89 9.88 -22.97
CA GLY A 134 15.23 11.26 -23.35
C GLY A 134 14.04 12.03 -23.96
N ILE A 135 12.81 11.69 -23.56
CA ILE A 135 11.58 12.30 -24.07
C ILE A 135 11.03 13.26 -23.02
N GLU A 136 11.16 14.56 -23.28
CA GLU A 136 10.65 15.61 -22.41
C GLU A 136 9.12 15.54 -22.29
N GLY A 137 8.61 15.71 -21.06
CA GLY A 137 7.17 15.71 -20.78
C GLY A 137 6.51 14.33 -20.70
N LEU A 138 7.22 13.24 -21.03
CA LEU A 138 6.67 11.88 -20.88
C LEU A 138 6.55 11.52 -19.39
N ARG A 139 5.31 11.28 -18.96
CA ARG A 139 4.96 10.85 -17.60
C ARG A 139 4.94 9.33 -17.48
N ASP A 140 5.26 8.80 -16.30
CA ASP A 140 5.21 7.36 -16.04
C ASP A 140 3.79 6.78 -16.06
N MET A 141 2.86 7.52 -15.45
CA MET A 141 1.44 7.19 -15.36
C MET A 141 0.64 8.43 -15.75
N ASP A 142 -0.31 8.27 -16.68
CA ASP A 142 -1.05 9.41 -17.24
C ASP A 142 -2.27 9.72 -16.38
N HIS A 143 -3.00 8.68 -15.97
CA HIS A 143 -4.25 8.82 -15.24
C HIS A 143 -4.39 7.80 -14.11
N VAL A 144 -5.18 8.19 -13.11
CA VAL A 144 -5.70 7.28 -12.08
C VAL A 144 -7.22 7.38 -12.08
N ILE A 145 -7.87 6.22 -12.17
CA ILE A 145 -9.31 6.07 -12.04
C ILE A 145 -9.64 5.23 -10.80
N THR A 146 -10.66 5.62 -10.06
CA THR A 146 -11.07 4.93 -8.85
C THR A 146 -12.04 3.79 -9.13
N THR A 147 -12.15 2.83 -8.21
CA THR A 147 -13.15 1.74 -8.29
C THR A 147 -14.56 2.27 -8.55
N ARG A 148 -14.95 3.38 -7.91
CA ARG A 148 -16.26 4.02 -8.13
C ARG A 148 -16.42 4.64 -9.51
N GLU A 149 -15.38 5.33 -9.99
CA GLU A 149 -15.40 5.98 -11.31
C GLU A 149 -15.53 4.92 -12.41
N VAL A 150 -14.80 3.80 -12.32
CA VAL A 150 -14.97 2.67 -13.27
C VAL A 150 -16.36 2.06 -13.18
N ALA A 151 -16.90 1.88 -11.99
CA ALA A 151 -18.27 1.39 -11.83
C ALA A 151 -19.32 2.36 -12.39
N MET A 152 -19.05 3.67 -12.42
CA MET A 152 -19.90 4.66 -13.08
C MET A 152 -19.80 4.54 -14.59
N LEU A 153 -18.59 4.49 -15.16
CA LEU A 153 -18.36 4.29 -16.59
C LEU A 153 -19.04 3.01 -17.11
N ALA A 154 -18.96 1.92 -16.34
CA ALA A 154 -19.63 0.67 -16.68
C ALA A 154 -21.16 0.85 -16.80
N ARG A 155 -21.78 1.59 -15.87
CA ARG A 155 -23.23 1.87 -15.89
C ARG A 155 -23.60 2.78 -17.06
N ASP A 156 -22.81 3.82 -17.30
CA ASP A 156 -23.05 4.78 -18.38
C ASP A 156 -22.91 4.10 -19.76
N ALA A 157 -22.01 3.12 -19.88
CA ALA A 157 -21.85 2.27 -21.05
C ALA A 157 -22.90 1.14 -21.17
N GLY A 158 -23.86 1.03 -20.24
CA GLY A 158 -24.88 -0.02 -20.25
C GLY A 158 -24.34 -1.44 -20.05
N ILE A 159 -23.18 -1.59 -19.38
CA ILE A 159 -22.54 -2.88 -19.16
C ILE A 159 -23.11 -3.53 -17.89
N ASP A 160 -23.77 -4.68 -18.05
CA ASP A 160 -24.09 -5.55 -16.92
C ASP A 160 -22.84 -6.33 -16.46
N PHE A 161 -22.25 -5.87 -15.37
CA PHE A 161 -21.07 -6.51 -14.77
C PHE A 161 -21.33 -7.95 -14.30
N ALA A 162 -22.54 -8.24 -13.80
CA ALA A 162 -22.83 -9.57 -13.26
C ALA A 162 -22.83 -10.63 -14.37
N ALA A 163 -23.26 -10.25 -15.57
CA ALA A 163 -23.31 -11.10 -16.75
C ALA A 163 -21.98 -11.26 -17.50
N LEU A 164 -20.91 -10.53 -17.13
CA LEU A 164 -19.61 -10.69 -17.79
C LEU A 164 -19.02 -12.07 -17.53
N GLU A 165 -18.44 -12.69 -18.54
CA GLU A 165 -17.58 -13.86 -18.36
C GLU A 165 -16.18 -13.42 -17.92
N ASP A 166 -15.46 -14.30 -17.23
CA ASP A 166 -14.11 -13.99 -16.79
C ASP A 166 -13.15 -13.85 -17.97
N SER A 167 -12.21 -12.91 -17.86
CA SER A 167 -11.12 -12.70 -18.82
C SER A 167 -9.78 -12.69 -18.09
N ALA A 168 -8.70 -12.93 -18.82
CA ALA A 168 -7.34 -12.97 -18.27
C ALA A 168 -6.57 -11.67 -18.59
N PHE A 169 -5.67 -11.31 -17.68
CA PHE A 169 -4.68 -10.26 -17.92
C PHE A 169 -3.81 -10.57 -19.14
N ASP A 170 -3.27 -9.51 -19.74
CA ASP A 170 -2.26 -9.64 -20.77
C ASP A 170 -0.89 -10.04 -20.17
N LYS A 171 -0.05 -10.65 -21.00
CA LYS A 171 1.26 -11.18 -20.58
C LYS A 171 2.25 -10.08 -20.19
N PHE A 172 3.37 -10.51 -19.60
CA PHE A 172 4.55 -9.76 -19.17
C PHE A 172 4.40 -9.00 -17.86
N MET A 173 3.19 -8.64 -17.47
CA MET A 173 2.89 -7.95 -16.20
C MET A 173 1.49 -8.34 -15.68
N GLY A 174 1.09 -9.59 -15.87
CA GLY A 174 -0.23 -10.12 -15.51
C GLY A 174 -0.18 -11.16 -14.39
N GLU A 175 0.94 -11.85 -14.19
CA GLU A 175 1.14 -12.80 -13.09
C GLU A 175 1.40 -12.07 -11.76
N ALA A 176 0.86 -12.59 -10.66
CA ALA A 176 1.08 -12.04 -9.33
C ALA A 176 1.14 -13.14 -8.28
N SER A 177 2.02 -12.98 -7.29
CA SER A 177 2.11 -13.88 -6.15
C SER A 177 1.01 -13.60 -5.12
N GLY A 178 0.76 -14.56 -4.23
CA GLY A 178 -0.10 -14.37 -3.06
C GLY A 178 0.37 -13.23 -2.14
N ALA A 179 1.68 -12.98 -2.03
CA ALA A 179 2.22 -11.85 -1.27
C ALA A 179 1.76 -10.50 -1.86
N ALA A 180 1.68 -10.37 -3.19
CA ALA A 180 1.13 -9.19 -3.83
C ALA A 180 -0.39 -9.03 -3.63
N LYS A 181 -1.15 -10.13 -3.54
CA LYS A 181 -2.62 -10.06 -3.37
C LYS A 181 -3.03 -9.52 -2.01
N ILE A 182 -2.22 -9.73 -0.96
CA ILE A 182 -2.52 -9.23 0.39
C ILE A 182 -2.13 -7.76 0.60
N PHE A 183 -1.41 -7.13 -0.33
CA PHE A 183 -0.95 -5.73 -0.25
C PHE A 183 -2.09 -4.72 0.00
N GLY A 184 -3.32 -5.09 -0.38
CA GLY A 184 -4.52 -4.29 -0.14
C GLY A 184 -4.92 -4.18 1.34
N ASN A 185 -4.43 -5.07 2.20
CA ASN A 185 -4.76 -5.15 3.62
C ASN A 185 -3.75 -4.36 4.46
N THR A 186 -4.20 -3.80 5.59
CA THR A 186 -3.26 -3.36 6.64
C THR A 186 -2.51 -4.57 7.20
N GLY A 187 -1.18 -4.52 7.09
CA GLY A 187 -0.25 -5.60 7.44
C GLY A 187 0.13 -6.51 6.28
N GLY A 188 -0.49 -6.35 5.11
CA GLY A 188 -0.16 -7.17 3.95
C GLY A 188 1.20 -6.86 3.34
N VAL A 189 1.62 -5.58 3.35
CA VAL A 189 2.94 -5.16 2.86
C VAL A 189 4.02 -5.67 3.80
N MET A 190 3.80 -5.50 5.10
CA MET A 190 4.63 -6.04 6.18
C MET A 190 4.84 -7.54 6.01
N GLU A 191 3.75 -8.30 5.91
CA GLU A 191 3.81 -9.76 5.78
C GLU A 191 4.58 -10.17 4.50
N ALA A 192 4.28 -9.54 3.36
CA ALA A 192 4.96 -9.82 2.10
C ALA A 192 6.46 -9.50 2.12
N ALA A 193 6.86 -8.38 2.72
CA ALA A 193 8.25 -7.99 2.83
C ALA A 193 9.02 -8.93 3.76
N ILE A 194 8.42 -9.34 4.88
CA ILE A 194 9.03 -10.30 5.82
C ILE A 194 9.20 -11.68 5.18
N ARG A 195 8.23 -12.14 4.37
CA ARG A 195 8.38 -13.39 3.59
C ARG A 195 9.64 -13.35 2.71
N SER A 196 9.85 -12.27 1.96
CA SER A 196 11.02 -12.13 1.07
C SER A 196 12.32 -11.87 1.83
N ALA A 197 12.30 -11.03 2.86
CA ALA A 197 13.47 -10.75 3.69
C ALA A 197 13.96 -12.02 4.41
N TYR A 198 13.05 -12.87 4.88
CA TYR A 198 13.41 -14.19 5.40
C TYR A 198 14.18 -14.99 4.35
N ALA A 199 13.59 -15.19 3.17
CA ALA A 199 14.23 -15.97 2.10
C ALA A 199 15.61 -15.43 1.72
N TYR A 200 15.79 -14.11 1.65
CA TYR A 200 17.07 -13.48 1.32
C TYR A 200 18.12 -13.63 2.41
N LEU A 201 17.72 -13.53 3.68
CA LEU A 201 18.62 -13.65 4.83
C LEU A 201 18.99 -15.11 5.12
N THR A 202 18.06 -16.04 4.88
CA THR A 202 18.24 -17.45 5.24
C THR A 202 18.75 -18.30 4.09
N ASN A 203 18.31 -18.01 2.86
CA ASN A 203 18.40 -18.90 1.71
C ASN A 203 17.72 -20.26 1.97
N GLU A 204 16.68 -20.26 2.82
CA GLU A 204 15.87 -21.42 3.20
C GLU A 204 14.39 -21.21 2.82
N PRO A 205 13.60 -22.29 2.65
CA PRO A 205 12.16 -22.16 2.40
C PRO A 205 11.45 -21.35 3.49
N VAL A 206 10.56 -20.45 3.09
CA VAL A 206 9.80 -19.59 4.02
C VAL A 206 8.84 -20.45 4.87
N PRO A 207 8.95 -20.42 6.20
CA PRO A 207 8.05 -21.13 7.11
C PRO A 207 6.57 -20.76 6.92
N LEU A 208 5.68 -21.73 7.18
CA LEU A 208 4.23 -21.56 7.00
C LEU A 208 3.62 -20.46 7.88
N ASP A 209 4.17 -20.23 9.07
CA ASP A 209 3.79 -19.16 9.98
C ASP A 209 4.16 -17.76 9.46
N LEU A 210 5.22 -17.63 8.66
CA LEU A 210 5.51 -16.37 7.96
C LEU A 210 4.63 -16.16 6.72
N LEU A 211 4.07 -17.24 6.16
CA LEU A 211 2.99 -17.15 5.16
C LEU A 211 1.62 -16.79 5.79
N GLN A 212 1.54 -16.74 7.12
CA GLN A 212 0.37 -16.36 7.89
C GLN A 212 0.79 -15.60 9.14
N LEU A 213 1.38 -14.41 8.96
CA LEU A 213 1.92 -13.62 10.06
C LEU A 213 0.79 -12.96 10.88
N GLU A 214 0.04 -13.78 11.62
CA GLU A 214 -1.17 -13.39 12.35
C GLU A 214 -1.01 -12.15 13.24
N PRO A 215 0.11 -11.92 13.96
CA PRO A 215 0.29 -10.73 14.78
C PRO A 215 0.21 -9.39 14.03
N VAL A 216 0.45 -9.37 12.71
CA VAL A 216 0.35 -8.14 11.90
C VAL A 216 -0.99 -8.01 11.18
N ARG A 217 -1.86 -9.01 11.27
CA ARG A 217 -3.21 -9.03 10.66
C ARG A 217 -4.25 -8.39 11.59
N GLY A 218 -5.45 -8.17 11.05
CA GLY A 218 -6.56 -7.57 11.79
C GLY A 218 -6.63 -6.04 11.70
N LEU A 219 -7.57 -5.47 12.45
CA LEU A 219 -8.02 -4.08 12.33
C LEU A 219 -7.62 -3.18 13.52
N ASP A 220 -6.68 -3.61 14.34
CA ASP A 220 -6.14 -2.76 15.41
C ASP A 220 -5.25 -1.65 14.84
N GLY A 221 -5.36 -0.45 15.42
CA GLY A 221 -4.74 0.77 14.89
C GLY A 221 -3.22 0.74 14.84
N ILE A 222 -2.60 0.04 15.78
CA ILE A 222 -1.17 -0.28 15.83
C ILE A 222 -1.08 -1.76 16.19
N LYS A 223 -0.32 -2.51 15.40
CA LYS A 223 -0.03 -3.94 15.60
C LYS A 223 1.48 -4.11 15.63
N GLU A 224 1.98 -4.93 16.54
CA GLU A 224 3.41 -5.09 16.79
C GLU A 224 3.75 -6.57 16.82
N ALA A 225 4.92 -6.92 16.28
CA ALA A 225 5.41 -8.28 16.31
C ALA A 225 6.94 -8.30 16.39
N THR A 226 7.49 -9.41 16.85
CA THR A 226 8.91 -9.71 16.71
C THR A 226 9.04 -11.00 15.92
N VAL A 227 9.74 -10.92 14.80
CA VAL A 227 9.97 -12.05 13.90
C VAL A 227 11.41 -12.51 14.07
N LYS A 228 11.61 -13.78 14.43
CA LYS A 228 12.94 -14.35 14.54
C LYS A 228 13.41 -14.83 13.17
N ILE A 229 14.51 -14.27 12.67
CA ILE A 229 15.15 -14.69 11.42
C ILE A 229 16.61 -15.05 11.75
N LYS A 230 16.93 -16.35 11.73
CA LYS A 230 18.20 -16.88 12.27
C LYS A 230 18.42 -16.39 13.71
N ASP A 231 19.51 -15.68 13.97
CA ASP A 231 19.88 -15.13 15.28
C ASP A 231 19.39 -13.69 15.49
N MET A 232 18.66 -13.12 14.52
CA MET A 232 18.15 -11.75 14.57
C MET A 232 16.69 -11.71 15.04
N GLU A 233 16.38 -10.73 15.89
CA GLU A 233 15.01 -10.39 16.30
C GLU A 233 14.54 -9.16 15.52
N ILE A 234 13.77 -9.39 14.46
CA ILE A 234 13.23 -8.33 13.61
C ILE A 234 11.93 -7.83 14.22
N LYS A 235 12.03 -6.76 15.01
CA LYS A 235 10.88 -6.02 15.56
C LYS A 235 10.17 -5.23 14.46
N VAL A 236 8.87 -5.42 14.33
CA VAL A 236 8.05 -4.80 13.30
C VAL A 236 6.79 -4.15 13.87
N ALA A 237 6.31 -3.11 13.19
CA ALA A 237 5.03 -2.48 13.50
C ALA A 237 4.20 -2.24 12.24
N VAL A 238 2.89 -2.39 12.36
CA VAL A 238 1.92 -2.03 11.34
C VAL A 238 0.98 -1.01 11.93
N VAL A 239 0.85 0.12 11.25
CA VAL A 239 -0.01 1.22 11.69
C VAL A 239 -0.93 1.65 10.56
N TYR A 240 -2.19 1.91 10.90
CA TYR A 240 -3.07 2.63 10.01
C TYR A 240 -3.60 3.92 10.63
N GLY A 241 -3.76 4.94 9.80
CA GLY A 241 -4.25 6.26 10.18
C GLY A 241 -3.13 7.17 10.68
N THR A 242 -3.17 8.44 10.28
CA THR A 242 -2.12 9.43 10.60
C THR A 242 -2.05 9.75 12.10
N ALA A 243 -3.16 9.63 12.83
CA ALA A 243 -3.17 9.78 14.29
C ALA A 243 -2.34 8.70 14.99
N ASN A 244 -2.50 7.43 14.58
CA ASN A 244 -1.70 6.33 15.11
C ASN A 244 -0.25 6.41 14.62
N ALA A 245 -0.02 6.81 13.36
CA ALA A 245 1.33 7.03 12.85
C ALA A 245 2.08 8.09 13.68
N ARG A 246 1.42 9.21 14.02
CA ARG A 246 1.95 10.22 14.96
C ARG A 246 2.27 9.62 16.32
N ARG A 247 1.34 8.87 16.93
CA ARG A 247 1.58 8.20 18.23
C ARG A 247 2.81 7.28 18.18
N LEU A 248 2.99 6.51 17.09
CA LEU A 248 4.11 5.60 16.91
C LEU A 248 5.44 6.33 16.70
N ILE A 249 5.46 7.35 15.82
CA ILE A 249 6.67 8.15 15.55
C ILE A 249 7.14 8.86 16.81
N GLU A 250 6.24 9.43 17.61
CA GLU A 250 6.62 10.07 18.88
C GLU A 250 7.18 9.06 19.89
N ARG A 251 6.69 7.81 19.92
CA ARG A 251 7.31 6.73 20.73
C ARG A 251 8.73 6.41 20.26
N ILE A 252 8.95 6.35 18.95
CA ILE A 252 10.28 6.11 18.35
C ILE A 252 11.23 7.26 18.69
N LYS A 253 10.82 8.51 18.46
CA LYS A 253 11.62 9.72 18.77
C LYS A 253 11.97 9.83 20.25
N ALA A 254 11.07 9.43 21.13
CA ALA A 254 11.30 9.41 22.58
C ALA A 254 12.18 8.23 23.06
N GLY A 255 12.66 7.36 22.17
CA GLY A 255 13.41 6.15 22.53
C GLY A 255 12.58 5.11 23.29
N LYS A 256 11.24 5.21 23.24
CA LYS A 256 10.29 4.31 23.93
C LYS A 256 9.86 3.14 23.05
N ALA A 257 10.21 3.13 21.77
CA ALA A 257 9.94 2.05 20.85
C ALA A 257 11.08 1.92 19.83
N ASP A 258 11.44 0.69 19.53
CA ASP A 258 12.56 0.33 18.66
C ASP A 258 12.06 -0.72 17.66
N TYR A 259 12.13 -0.40 16.37
CA TYR A 259 11.69 -1.27 15.28
C TYR A 259 12.71 -1.28 14.16
N HIS A 260 12.69 -2.35 13.38
CA HIS A 260 13.46 -2.47 12.15
C HIS A 260 12.61 -2.08 10.94
N PHE A 261 11.33 -2.43 10.95
CA PHE A 261 10.44 -2.20 9.82
C PHE A 261 9.05 -1.78 10.26
N VAL A 262 8.51 -0.74 9.62
CA VAL A 262 7.20 -0.17 9.97
C VAL A 262 6.34 0.04 8.73
N GLU A 263 5.22 -0.67 8.64
CA GLU A 263 4.21 -0.42 7.61
C GLU A 263 3.29 0.72 8.03
N VAL A 264 3.15 1.75 7.17
CA VAL A 264 2.17 2.83 7.39
C VAL A 264 1.14 2.89 6.26
N MET A 265 -0.12 2.73 6.65
CA MET A 265 -1.29 2.98 5.80
C MET A 265 -2.09 4.14 6.38
N THR A 266 -2.87 4.88 5.58
CA THR A 266 -3.72 5.95 6.13
C THR A 266 -5.18 5.55 6.30
N CYS A 267 -5.66 4.58 5.51
CA CYS A 267 -7.07 4.17 5.53
C CYS A 267 -7.31 2.99 6.50
N PRO A 268 -8.42 2.97 7.24
CA PRO A 268 -8.80 1.83 8.08
C PRO A 268 -8.91 0.54 7.26
N GLY A 269 -8.24 -0.51 7.71
CA GLY A 269 -8.16 -1.79 7.00
C GLY A 269 -7.17 -1.82 5.83
N GLY A 270 -6.46 -0.71 5.55
CA GLY A 270 -5.58 -0.57 4.40
C GLY A 270 -6.32 -0.08 3.15
N CYS A 271 -5.78 -0.40 1.97
CA CYS A 271 -6.29 0.06 0.68
C CYS A 271 -7.71 -0.44 0.37
N ILE A 272 -8.14 -1.57 0.93
CA ILE A 272 -9.54 -2.05 0.84
C ILE A 272 -10.56 -1.06 1.41
N GLY A 273 -10.12 -0.16 2.29
CA GLY A 273 -10.91 0.92 2.90
C GLY A 273 -10.66 2.29 2.26
N GLY A 274 -9.96 2.33 1.13
CA GLY A 274 -9.57 3.56 0.45
C GLY A 274 -10.75 4.44 0.02
N GLY A 275 -10.53 5.75 -0.04
CA GLY A 275 -11.56 6.75 -0.36
C GLY A 275 -12.17 6.62 -1.76
N GLY A 276 -11.55 5.84 -2.66
CA GLY A 276 -12.05 5.53 -4.00
C GLY A 276 -12.97 4.31 -4.08
N GLN A 277 -13.14 3.57 -2.98
CA GLN A 277 -13.97 2.37 -2.93
C GLN A 277 -15.47 2.67 -2.92
N PRO A 278 -16.32 1.71 -3.34
CA PRO A 278 -17.78 1.81 -3.19
C PRO A 278 -18.17 2.14 -1.75
N LYS A 279 -19.10 3.09 -1.60
CA LYS A 279 -19.62 3.50 -0.30
C LYS A 279 -20.39 2.35 0.34
N ASP A 280 -20.13 2.15 1.62
CA ASP A 280 -20.92 1.26 2.46
C ASP A 280 -22.28 1.90 2.73
N ARG A 281 -23.29 1.47 1.96
CA ARG A 281 -24.66 2.00 2.07
C ARG A 281 -25.44 1.38 3.24
N GLU A 282 -24.94 0.27 3.77
CA GLU A 282 -25.58 -0.49 4.86
C GLU A 282 -24.90 -0.23 6.21
N TYR A 283 -23.90 0.65 6.26
CA TYR A 283 -23.17 1.03 7.49
C TYR A 283 -22.59 -0.17 8.25
N LYS A 284 -22.11 -1.17 7.51
CA LYS A 284 -21.45 -2.39 8.02
C LYS A 284 -20.08 -2.11 8.64
N GLY A 285 -19.41 -1.01 8.28
CA GLY A 285 -18.15 -0.58 8.87
C GLY A 285 -17.06 -1.66 8.77
N ASP A 286 -16.49 -2.03 9.91
CA ASP A 286 -15.40 -3.01 9.96
C ASP A 286 -15.82 -4.43 9.56
N ALA A 287 -17.10 -4.79 9.70
CA ALA A 287 -17.58 -6.08 9.20
C ALA A 287 -17.44 -6.19 7.68
N LEU A 288 -17.64 -5.09 6.94
CA LEU A 288 -17.41 -5.06 5.49
C LEU A 288 -15.90 -5.11 5.17
N ARG A 289 -15.08 -4.39 5.93
CA ARG A 289 -13.62 -4.41 5.76
C ARG A 289 -13.06 -5.81 6.00
N ALA A 290 -13.48 -6.48 7.06
CA ALA A 290 -13.09 -7.85 7.38
C ALA A 290 -13.41 -8.82 6.24
N LYS A 291 -14.60 -8.71 5.60
CA LYS A 291 -14.93 -9.54 4.44
C LYS A 291 -14.03 -9.28 3.23
N ARG A 292 -13.70 -8.02 2.94
CA ARG A 292 -12.76 -7.66 1.86
C ARG A 292 -11.36 -8.20 2.14
N ILE A 293 -10.90 -8.07 3.38
CA ILE A 293 -9.61 -8.59 3.86
C ILE A 293 -9.56 -10.12 3.71
N ALA A 294 -10.62 -10.82 4.16
CA ALA A 294 -10.72 -12.27 4.06
C ALA A 294 -10.68 -12.75 2.60
N GLY A 295 -11.30 -12.02 1.67
CA GLY A 295 -11.23 -12.32 0.24
C GLY A 295 -9.81 -12.32 -0.31
N LEU A 296 -8.97 -11.35 0.10
CA LEU A 296 -7.58 -11.26 -0.33
C LEU A 296 -6.71 -12.35 0.31
N TYR A 297 -6.86 -12.62 1.61
CA TYR A 297 -6.11 -13.72 2.26
C TYR A 297 -6.51 -15.10 1.74
N LYS A 298 -7.79 -15.30 1.42
CA LYS A 298 -8.24 -16.52 0.77
C LYS A 298 -7.54 -16.71 -0.58
N ASN A 299 -7.46 -15.66 -1.40
CA ASN A 299 -6.79 -15.72 -2.69
C ASN A 299 -5.29 -16.01 -2.55
N ASP A 300 -4.59 -15.36 -1.61
CA ASP A 300 -3.19 -15.70 -1.28
C ASP A 300 -3.01 -17.17 -0.93
N ALA A 301 -3.89 -17.75 -0.10
CA ALA A 301 -3.79 -19.15 0.30
C ALA A 301 -4.07 -20.15 -0.85
N GLU A 302 -4.83 -19.74 -1.87
CA GLU A 302 -5.19 -20.58 -3.02
C GLU A 302 -4.17 -20.51 -4.17
N LEU A 303 -3.29 -19.51 -4.18
CA LEU A 303 -2.29 -19.35 -5.23
C LEU A 303 -1.10 -20.30 -5.05
N PRO A 304 -0.57 -20.89 -6.14
CA PRO A 304 0.59 -21.77 -6.07
C PRO A 304 1.89 -21.01 -5.75
N VAL A 305 1.99 -19.76 -6.19
CA VAL A 305 3.13 -18.87 -5.93
C VAL A 305 2.70 -17.85 -4.88
N ARG A 306 3.32 -17.89 -3.70
CA ARG A 306 2.97 -17.03 -2.55
C ARG A 306 4.09 -16.08 -2.11
N LEU A 307 5.22 -16.12 -2.81
CA LEU A 307 6.40 -15.30 -2.56
C LEU A 307 6.66 -14.42 -3.78
N SER A 308 6.88 -13.12 -3.56
CA SER A 308 7.08 -12.16 -4.65
C SER A 308 8.27 -12.51 -5.54
N HIS A 309 9.37 -12.96 -4.95
CA HIS A 309 10.59 -13.37 -5.66
C HIS A 309 10.47 -14.69 -6.43
N GLU A 310 9.33 -15.38 -6.34
CA GLU A 310 9.02 -16.59 -7.11
C GLU A 310 8.05 -16.32 -8.27
N ASN A 311 7.56 -15.08 -8.43
CA ASN A 311 6.72 -14.71 -9.59
C ASN A 311 7.53 -14.84 -10.89
N HIS A 312 7.09 -15.70 -11.81
CA HIS A 312 7.89 -16.07 -12.98
C HIS A 312 8.07 -14.91 -13.97
N GLU A 313 7.01 -14.15 -14.24
CA GLU A 313 7.09 -12.96 -15.09
C GLU A 313 8.03 -11.90 -14.47
N LEU A 314 8.01 -11.77 -13.14
CA LEU A 314 8.88 -10.84 -12.41
C LEU A 314 10.35 -11.23 -12.54
N VAL A 315 10.66 -12.50 -12.26
CA VAL A 315 12.02 -13.04 -12.37
C VAL A 315 12.57 -12.88 -13.78
N ALA A 316 11.74 -13.13 -14.80
CA ALA A 316 12.10 -12.92 -16.20
C ALA A 316 12.40 -11.44 -16.48
N MET A 317 11.53 -10.52 -16.04
CA MET A 317 11.71 -9.09 -16.24
C MET A 317 13.00 -8.56 -15.58
N TYR A 318 13.31 -8.97 -14.35
CA TYR A 318 14.57 -8.59 -13.72
C TYR A 318 15.76 -9.14 -14.51
N LYS A 319 15.77 -10.43 -14.84
CA LYS A 319 16.88 -11.02 -15.61
C LYS A 319 17.13 -10.33 -16.96
N GLU A 320 16.07 -9.92 -17.64
CA GLU A 320 16.15 -9.38 -19.01
C GLU A 320 16.32 -7.86 -19.07
N PHE A 321 15.87 -7.12 -18.04
CA PHE A 321 15.80 -5.67 -18.08
C PHE A 321 16.47 -5.02 -16.88
N TYR A 322 15.97 -5.23 -15.66
CA TYR A 322 16.46 -4.53 -14.47
C TYR A 322 17.74 -5.16 -13.85
N GLY A 323 18.17 -6.33 -14.30
CA GLY A 323 19.24 -7.12 -13.70
C GLY A 323 18.80 -7.78 -12.38
N LYS A 324 19.00 -7.07 -11.28
CA LYS A 324 18.70 -7.52 -9.90
C LYS A 324 18.04 -6.39 -9.11
N PRO A 325 17.33 -6.67 -8.00
CA PRO A 325 16.92 -5.63 -7.07
C PRO A 325 18.11 -4.76 -6.65
N LEU A 326 17.87 -3.46 -6.48
CA LEU A 326 18.88 -2.44 -6.17
C LEU A 326 20.03 -2.36 -7.19
N SER A 327 19.80 -2.75 -8.45
CA SER A 327 20.74 -2.42 -9.53
C SER A 327 20.66 -0.94 -9.88
N GLU A 328 21.68 -0.40 -10.56
CA GLU A 328 21.68 1.00 -11.02
C GLU A 328 20.42 1.36 -11.83
N LEU A 329 19.97 0.48 -12.73
CA LEU A 329 18.75 0.72 -13.51
C LEU A 329 17.49 0.57 -12.66
N ALA A 330 17.45 -0.40 -11.74
CA ALA A 330 16.33 -0.56 -10.82
C ALA A 330 16.20 0.66 -9.92
N GLU A 331 17.28 1.15 -9.32
CA GLU A 331 17.31 2.38 -8.52
C GLU A 331 16.85 3.59 -9.34
N ALA A 332 17.37 3.77 -10.55
CA ALA A 332 16.99 4.90 -11.41
C ALA A 332 15.51 4.92 -11.81
N MET A 333 14.89 3.75 -11.99
CA MET A 333 13.52 3.64 -12.53
C MET A 333 12.46 3.35 -11.46
N LEU A 334 12.82 2.62 -10.41
CA LEU A 334 11.91 2.02 -9.44
C LEU A 334 12.04 2.64 -8.05
N HIS A 335 13.04 3.50 -7.81
CA HIS A 335 13.22 4.20 -6.55
C HIS A 335 12.97 5.71 -6.70
N THR A 336 12.71 6.37 -5.59
CA THR A 336 12.38 7.79 -5.50
C THR A 336 12.97 8.40 -4.25
N ASN A 337 12.95 9.74 -4.19
CA ASN A 337 13.29 10.52 -3.02
C ASN A 337 12.09 11.36 -2.56
N TYR A 338 12.16 11.82 -1.32
CA TYR A 338 11.12 12.65 -0.69
C TYR A 338 11.72 14.02 -0.33
N HIS A 339 10.86 15.02 -0.17
CA HIS A 339 11.30 16.39 0.12
C HIS A 339 10.54 16.99 1.31
N ASP A 340 11.26 17.79 2.10
CA ASP A 340 10.70 18.53 3.22
C ASP A 340 9.64 19.53 2.72
N CYS A 341 8.43 19.41 3.25
CA CYS A 341 7.29 20.28 3.00
C CYS A 341 6.82 21.01 4.27
N SER A 342 7.62 21.03 5.34
CA SER A 342 7.27 21.66 6.63
C SER A 342 7.07 23.18 6.50
N GLU A 343 7.60 23.80 5.45
CA GLU A 343 7.32 25.21 5.11
C GLU A 343 5.82 25.49 4.90
N LEU A 344 5.03 24.48 4.49
CA LEU A 344 3.57 24.60 4.38
C LEU A 344 2.88 24.86 5.73
N LEU A 345 3.57 24.60 6.85
CA LEU A 345 3.13 24.91 8.21
C LEU A 345 3.74 26.20 8.77
N GLY A 346 4.53 26.95 7.99
CA GLY A 346 5.31 28.09 8.46
C GLY A 346 6.74 27.75 8.92
N GLY A 347 7.24 26.56 8.55
CA GLY A 347 8.60 26.10 8.84
C GLY A 347 8.67 25.09 10.01
N SER A 348 9.84 24.48 10.21
CA SER A 348 10.05 23.39 11.19
C SER A 348 9.68 23.75 12.63
N ALA A 349 9.86 25.01 13.04
CA ALA A 349 9.48 25.50 14.38
C ALA A 349 7.96 25.56 14.61
N ALA A 350 7.15 25.65 13.54
CA ALA A 350 5.69 25.60 13.62
C ALA A 350 5.12 24.18 13.38
N ALA A 351 5.96 23.27 12.88
CA ALA A 351 5.66 21.85 12.70
C ALA A 351 5.83 21.03 13.99
N GLU A 352 6.39 21.61 15.06
CA GLU A 352 6.29 21.06 16.40
C GLU A 352 4.81 20.94 16.75
N ALA A 353 4.28 19.74 16.56
CA ALA A 353 2.93 19.41 16.96
C ALA A 353 2.79 19.76 18.45
N PRO A 354 1.61 20.25 18.90
CA PRO A 354 1.36 20.39 20.32
C PRO A 354 1.79 19.09 20.98
N GLN A 355 2.70 19.17 21.94
CA GLN A 355 3.13 18.03 22.73
C GLN A 355 1.86 17.29 23.12
N ALA A 356 1.64 16.12 22.53
CA ALA A 356 0.61 15.25 23.01
C ALA A 356 1.12 14.86 24.40
N GLU A 357 0.65 15.56 25.43
CA GLU A 357 0.74 15.11 26.80
C GLU A 357 0.07 13.74 26.81
N ALA A 358 0.87 12.70 26.59
CA ALA A 358 0.54 11.34 26.88
C ALA A 358 0.48 11.25 28.40
N ALA A 359 -0.64 11.72 28.94
CA ALA A 359 -1.08 11.27 30.23
C ALA A 359 -1.34 9.77 30.06
N ASP A 360 -0.40 8.94 30.53
CA ASP A 360 -0.68 7.60 31.01
C ASP A 360 -1.75 7.71 32.11
N LYS A 361 -3.00 7.92 31.71
CA LYS A 361 -4.17 7.74 32.54
C LYS A 361 -4.72 6.37 32.22
N ALA A 362 -5.01 5.64 33.29
CA ALA A 362 -5.56 4.29 33.30
C ALA A 362 -6.61 4.06 32.21
N ALA A 363 -6.64 2.83 31.69
CA ALA A 363 -7.51 2.33 30.62
C ALA A 363 -8.87 3.06 30.55
N THR A 364 -8.94 4.08 29.70
CA THR A 364 -10.18 4.75 29.32
C THR A 364 -10.88 3.87 28.30
N LYS A 365 -12.19 3.68 28.46
CA LYS A 365 -12.98 2.92 27.49
C LYS A 365 -12.88 3.59 26.12
N LYS A 366 -12.92 2.77 25.08
CA LYS A 366 -12.88 3.23 23.70
C LYS A 366 -14.23 2.96 23.06
N TYR A 367 -14.75 3.96 22.38
CA TYR A 367 -16.00 3.86 21.64
C TYR A 367 -15.71 4.13 20.18
N ARG A 368 -15.94 3.16 19.31
CA ARG A 368 -15.76 3.30 17.85
C ARG A 368 -17.08 3.64 17.18
N CYS A 369 -17.08 4.66 16.33
CA CYS A 369 -18.21 4.96 15.47
C CYS A 369 -18.31 3.87 14.38
N LYS A 370 -19.40 3.09 14.40
CA LYS A 370 -19.71 2.04 13.42
C LYS A 370 -19.77 2.55 11.97
N VAL A 371 -19.98 3.86 11.78
CA VAL A 371 -20.15 4.49 10.46
C VAL A 371 -18.82 4.89 9.82
N CYS A 372 -17.96 5.60 10.55
CA CYS A 372 -16.73 6.18 9.98
C CYS A 372 -15.44 5.67 10.63
N GLY A 373 -15.53 4.92 11.72
CA GLY A 373 -14.38 4.43 12.47
C GLY A 373 -13.74 5.45 13.40
N TYR A 374 -14.35 6.62 13.62
CA TYR A 374 -13.89 7.58 14.64
C TYR A 374 -13.87 6.91 16.02
N ILE A 375 -12.78 7.04 16.76
CA ILE A 375 -12.63 6.50 18.11
C ILE A 375 -12.75 7.65 19.10
N TYR A 376 -13.74 7.58 19.98
CA TYR A 376 -13.84 8.39 21.19
C TYR A 376 -13.18 7.62 22.35
N GLU A 377 -12.26 8.25 23.07
CA GLU A 377 -11.60 7.70 24.26
C GLU A 377 -12.14 8.46 25.48
N GLY A 378 -12.80 7.77 26.41
CA GLY A 378 -13.41 8.38 27.60
C GLY A 378 -14.13 7.35 28.48
N ASP A 379 -14.41 7.69 29.73
CA ASP A 379 -15.02 6.74 30.69
C ASP A 379 -16.44 6.31 30.27
N GLU A 380 -17.21 7.22 29.68
CA GLU A 380 -18.52 6.95 29.08
C GLU A 380 -18.71 7.82 27.83
N LEU A 381 -19.49 7.32 26.87
CA LEU A 381 -19.90 8.07 25.69
C LEU A 381 -21.13 8.93 26.02
N PRO A 382 -21.06 10.27 25.92
CA PRO A 382 -22.20 11.13 26.18
C PRO A 382 -23.38 10.80 25.26
N ALA A 383 -24.61 10.80 25.79
CA ALA A 383 -25.81 10.45 25.00
C ALA A 383 -26.08 11.43 23.85
N ASP A 384 -25.63 12.68 23.98
CA ASP A 384 -25.70 13.74 22.97
C ASP A 384 -24.44 13.83 22.10
N PHE A 385 -23.51 12.87 22.23
CA PHE A 385 -22.28 12.88 21.46
C PHE A 385 -22.57 12.74 19.97
N VAL A 386 -22.05 13.69 19.17
CA VAL A 386 -22.13 13.66 17.72
C VAL A 386 -20.75 13.39 17.16
N CYS A 387 -20.64 12.33 16.36
CA CYS A 387 -19.40 11.97 15.70
C CYS A 387 -18.86 13.14 14.86
N PRO A 388 -17.64 13.64 15.13
CA PRO A 388 -17.09 14.80 14.42
C PRO A 388 -16.79 14.51 12.94
N TRP A 389 -16.69 13.23 12.56
CA TRP A 389 -16.34 12.83 11.19
C TRP A 389 -17.55 12.59 10.29
N CYS A 390 -18.68 12.12 10.84
CA CYS A 390 -19.85 11.75 10.04
C CYS A 390 -21.18 12.36 10.51
N GLY A 391 -21.19 13.11 11.61
CA GLY A 391 -22.38 13.78 12.13
C GLY A 391 -23.43 12.85 12.74
N LYS A 392 -23.08 11.59 13.02
CA LYS A 392 -23.99 10.60 13.62
C LYS A 392 -23.92 10.61 15.14
N GLY A 393 -25.07 10.43 15.78
CA GLY A 393 -25.19 10.44 17.24
C GLY A 393 -24.55 9.23 17.93
N ALA A 394 -24.56 9.25 19.26
CA ALA A 394 -23.96 8.25 20.13
C ALA A 394 -24.49 6.83 19.88
N GLU A 395 -25.71 6.68 19.36
CA GLU A 395 -26.33 5.39 19.00
C GLU A 395 -25.54 4.62 17.92
N PHE A 396 -24.71 5.33 17.15
CA PHE A 396 -23.85 4.75 16.12
C PHE A 396 -22.46 4.36 16.64
N PHE A 397 -22.21 4.40 17.94
CA PHE A 397 -20.97 3.94 18.54
C PHE A 397 -21.10 2.54 19.16
N GLU A 398 -19.98 1.84 19.26
CA GLU A 398 -19.83 0.57 19.98
C GLU A 398 -18.57 0.64 20.87
N GLU A 399 -18.63 0.04 22.06
CA GLU A 399 -17.46 -0.08 22.96
C GLU A 399 -16.50 -1.12 22.36
N ILE A 400 -15.20 -0.79 22.27
CA ILE A 400 -14.13 -1.61 21.67
C ILE A 400 -12.94 -1.81 22.58
#